data_AF-A0A9X1GE61-F1
#
_entry.id   AF-A0A9X1GE61-F1
#
_cell.length_a   1.000
_cell.length_b   1.000
_cell.length_c   1.000
_cell.angle_alpha   90.00
_cell.angle_beta   90.00
_cell.angle_gamma   90.00
#
_symmetry.space_group_name_H-M   'P 1'
#
loop_
_entity.id
_entity.type
_entity.pdbx_description
1 polymer ?
#
loop_
_entity_poly.entity_id
_entity_poly.type
_entity_poly.pdbx_seq_one_letter_code
_entity_poly.pdbx_strand_id
1 'polypeptide(L)'
;MKVIKYLIGLAAISGILLFGLKYYTEGSYGEIPGILDQLNPLVEKGEVYVKTQKPEEVNEYGTARYVQKAADANGKERTVEFNGLSVLKENHLEWQQF
;
A
#
# COMPACT_ATOMS: atom_id res chain seq x y z
N MET A 1 17.09 -4.63 -36.53
CA MET A 1 16.79 -3.20 -36.25
C MET A 1 15.33 -2.94 -35.85
N LYS A 2 14.32 -3.06 -36.75
CA LYS A 2 12.92 -2.66 -36.42
C LYS A 2 12.37 -3.29 -35.12
N VAL A 3 12.49 -4.61 -34.94
CA VAL A 3 12.05 -5.33 -33.72
C VAL A 3 12.65 -4.73 -32.44
N ILE A 4 13.95 -4.42 -32.44
CA ILE A 4 14.64 -3.81 -31.28
C ILE A 4 14.04 -2.44 -30.96
N LYS A 5 13.70 -1.62 -31.96
CA LYS A 5 13.01 -0.32 -31.73
C LYS A 5 11.62 -0.50 -31.11
N TYR A 6 10.87 -1.52 -31.51
CA TYR A 6 9.57 -1.83 -30.89
C TYR A 6 9.73 -2.33 -29.45
N LEU A 7 10.71 -3.17 -29.15
CA LEU A 7 10.99 -3.63 -27.79
C LEU A 7 11.40 -2.47 -26.86
N ILE A 8 12.27 -1.57 -27.33
CA ILE A 8 12.64 -0.35 -26.57
C ILE A 8 11.42 0.55 -26.36
N GLY A 9 10.59 0.76 -27.37
CA GLY A 9 9.36 1.55 -27.26
C GLY A 9 8.36 0.96 -26.26
N LEU A 10 8.16 -0.36 -26.30
CA LEU A 10 7.29 -1.08 -25.37
C LEU A 10 7.82 -1.01 -23.92
N ALA A 11 9.13 -1.20 -23.74
CA ALA A 11 9.77 -1.10 -22.42
C ALA A 11 9.66 0.34 -21.84
N ALA A 12 9.85 1.37 -22.67
CA ALA A 12 9.68 2.76 -22.25
C ALA A 12 8.23 3.08 -21.84
N ILE A 13 7.24 2.64 -22.63
CA ILE A 13 5.81 2.80 -22.30
C ILE A 13 5.47 2.05 -21.00
N SER A 14 5.95 0.82 -20.85
CA SER A 14 5.73 0.01 -19.63
C SER A 14 6.35 0.67 -18.40
N GLY A 15 7.57 1.21 -18.52
CA GLY A 15 8.23 1.95 -17.45
C GLY A 15 7.45 3.20 -17.02
N ILE A 16 6.95 3.99 -17.98
CA ILE A 16 6.09 5.16 -17.72
C ILE A 16 4.79 4.75 -17.01
N LEU A 17 4.15 3.67 -17.45
CA LEU A 17 2.92 3.16 -16.83
C LEU A 17 3.14 2.67 -15.39
N LEU A 18 4.19 1.89 -15.14
CA LEU A 18 4.53 1.41 -13.78
C LEU A 18 4.92 2.57 -12.84
N PHE A 19 5.65 3.56 -13.35
CA PHE A 19 6.02 4.75 -12.58
C PHE A 19 4.79 5.62 -12.24
N GLY A 20 3.91 5.84 -13.21
CA GLY A 20 2.63 6.53 -12.99
C GLY A 20 1.71 5.79 -12.01
N LEU A 21 1.65 4.46 -12.11
CA LEU A 21 0.87 3.62 -11.20
C LEU A 21 1.36 3.75 -9.76
N LYS A 22 2.68 3.71 -9.53
CA LYS A 22 3.29 3.93 -8.20
C LYS A 22 2.87 5.27 -7.59
N TYR A 23 2.89 6.36 -8.35
CA TYR A 23 2.50 7.68 -7.83
C TYR A 23 0.99 7.78 -7.56
N TYR A 24 0.17 7.00 -8.26
CA TYR A 24 -1.27 6.92 -8.02
C TYR A 24 -1.60 6.11 -6.75
N THR A 25 -0.94 4.97 -6.53
CA THR A 25 -1.14 4.13 -5.34
C THR A 25 -0.53 4.74 -4.08
N GLU A 26 0.58 5.47 -4.18
CA GLU A 26 1.26 6.13 -3.06
C GLU A 26 0.37 7.15 -2.31
N GLY A 27 -0.56 7.80 -3.01
CA GLY A 27 -1.57 8.70 -2.42
C GLY A 27 -2.90 8.03 -2.04
N SER A 28 -3.03 6.71 -2.22
CA SER A 28 -4.29 5.96 -2.10
C SER A 28 -4.23 4.89 -0.99
N TYR A 29 -5.39 4.51 -0.46
CA TYR A 29 -5.55 3.43 0.52
C TYR A 29 -6.66 2.45 0.10
N GLY A 30 -6.73 1.30 0.77
CA GLY A 30 -7.64 0.21 0.46
C GLY A 30 -6.99 -0.94 -0.32
N GLU A 31 -7.75 -2.02 -0.51
CA GLU A 31 -7.26 -3.29 -1.06
C GLU A 31 -6.73 -3.16 -2.50
N ILE A 32 -7.42 -2.38 -3.35
CA ILE A 32 -7.05 -2.24 -4.77
C ILE A 32 -5.70 -1.53 -4.95
N PRO A 33 -5.41 -0.38 -4.29
CA PRO A 33 -4.05 0.17 -4.25
C PRO A 33 -2.99 -0.80 -3.71
N GLY A 34 -3.30 -1.60 -2.68
CA GLY A 34 -2.38 -2.60 -2.14
C GLY A 34 -2.02 -3.71 -3.14
N ILE A 35 -3.02 -4.25 -3.84
CA ILE A 35 -2.81 -5.24 -4.91
C ILE A 35 -1.98 -4.65 -6.07
N LEU A 36 -2.24 -3.38 -6.42
CA LEU A 36 -1.50 -2.68 -7.47
C LEU A 36 -0.05 -2.38 -7.06
N ASP A 37 0.21 -2.04 -5.78
CA ASP A 37 1.55 -1.92 -5.21
C ASP A 37 2.29 -3.27 -5.31
N GLN A 38 1.66 -4.38 -4.86
CA GLN A 38 2.29 -5.71 -4.86
C GLN A 38 2.61 -6.28 -6.25
N LEU A 39 1.89 -5.85 -7.29
CA LEU A 39 2.14 -6.24 -8.69
C LEU A 39 3.14 -5.32 -9.41
N ASN A 40 3.50 -4.17 -8.81
CA ASN A 40 4.36 -3.18 -9.44
C ASN A 40 5.84 -3.34 -9.00
N PRO A 41 6.76 -3.81 -9.87
CA PRO A 41 8.16 -4.03 -9.50
C PRO A 41 8.96 -2.74 -9.24
N LEU A 42 8.34 -1.57 -9.35
CA LEU A 42 8.92 -0.27 -8.95
C LEU A 42 8.48 0.17 -7.54
N VAL A 43 7.64 -0.60 -6.85
CA VAL A 43 7.26 -0.38 -5.46
C VAL A 43 8.14 -1.25 -4.56
N GLU A 44 8.83 -0.61 -3.62
CA GLU A 44 9.64 -1.29 -2.62
C GLU A 44 8.74 -1.89 -1.54
N LYS A 45 8.90 -3.19 -1.27
CA LYS A 45 8.24 -3.84 -0.13
C LYS A 45 8.84 -3.37 1.17
N GLY A 46 8.01 -3.11 2.16
CA GLY A 46 8.46 -2.55 3.43
C GLY A 46 7.47 -2.72 4.57
N GLU A 47 7.93 -2.33 5.75
CA GLU A 47 7.14 -2.31 6.98
C GLU A 47 6.83 -0.87 7.35
N VAL A 48 5.56 -0.62 7.70
CA VAL A 48 5.12 0.66 8.23
C VAL A 48 4.51 0.48 9.62
N TYR A 49 4.72 1.48 10.45
CA TYR A 49 4.37 1.50 11.86
C TYR A 49 3.06 2.27 12.06
N VAL A 50 2.08 1.61 12.65
CA VAL A 50 0.78 2.19 13.00
C VAL A 50 0.66 2.31 14.52
N LYS A 51 0.31 3.51 14.99
CA LYS A 51 -0.18 3.66 16.36
C LYS A 51 -1.65 3.24 16.38
N THR A 52 -1.95 2.14 17.06
CA THR A 52 -3.32 1.61 17.19
C THR A 52 -4.29 2.64 17.76
N GLN A 53 -5.36 2.87 17.01
CA GLN A 53 -6.50 3.73 17.35
C GLN A 53 -7.78 2.90 17.45
N LYS A 54 -8.94 3.55 17.57
CA LYS A 54 -10.23 2.87 17.41
C LYS A 54 -10.45 2.52 15.93
N PRO A 55 -11.08 1.37 15.63
CA PRO A 55 -11.47 1.06 14.26
C PRO A 55 -12.53 2.03 13.76
N GLU A 56 -12.56 2.25 12.45
CA GLU A 56 -13.63 2.99 11.77
C GLU A 56 -14.94 2.19 11.75
N GLU A 57 -14.83 0.86 11.76
CA GLU A 57 -15.95 -0.07 11.61
C GLU A 57 -15.62 -1.43 12.25
N VAL A 58 -16.64 -2.13 12.79
CA VAL A 58 -16.54 -3.52 13.23
C VAL A 58 -17.73 -4.28 12.68
N ASN A 59 -17.48 -5.39 11.96
CA ASN A 59 -18.54 -6.18 11.35
C ASN A 59 -19.21 -7.15 12.35
N GLU A 60 -20.28 -7.82 11.92
CA GLU A 60 -21.04 -8.80 12.74
C GLU A 60 -20.20 -9.98 13.25
N TYR A 61 -19.05 -10.25 12.62
CA TYR A 61 -18.10 -11.31 12.98
C TYR A 61 -16.98 -10.81 13.92
N GLY A 62 -17.01 -9.53 14.33
CA GLY A 62 -16.00 -8.91 15.18
C GLY A 62 -14.71 -8.47 14.47
N THR A 63 -14.63 -8.62 13.15
CA THR A 63 -13.50 -8.11 12.35
C THR A 63 -13.53 -6.58 12.36
N ALA A 64 -12.41 -5.95 12.68
CA ALA A 64 -12.30 -4.51 12.89
C ALA A 64 -11.50 -3.86 11.74
N ARG A 65 -12.07 -2.87 11.07
CA ARG A 65 -11.46 -2.17 9.92
C ARG A 65 -10.83 -0.85 10.38
N TYR A 66 -9.60 -0.63 9.96
CA TYR A 66 -8.78 0.52 10.35
C TYR A 66 -8.35 1.30 9.11
N VAL A 67 -8.58 2.62 9.09
CA VAL A 67 -8.01 3.54 8.11
C VAL A 67 -7.23 4.61 8.87
N GLN A 68 -5.92 4.66 8.70
CA GLN A 68 -5.08 5.58 9.48
C GLN A 68 -3.76 5.92 8.79
N LYS A 69 -3.08 6.96 9.27
CA LYS A 69 -1.67 7.19 8.92
C LYS A 69 -0.78 6.11 9.52
N ALA A 70 0.16 5.65 8.70
CA ALA A 70 1.34 4.88 9.09
C ALA A 70 2.60 5.61 8.62
N ALA A 71 3.74 5.37 9.27
CA ALA A 71 5.04 5.86 8.83
C ALA A 71 5.99 4.69 8.54
N ASP A 72 6.80 4.81 7.48
CA ASP A 72 7.91 3.88 7.23
C ASP A 72 9.11 4.14 8.18
N ALA A 73 10.14 3.31 8.09
CA ALA A 73 11.38 3.47 8.87
C ALA A 73 12.15 4.79 8.61
N ASN A 74 11.82 5.52 7.53
CA ASN A 74 12.39 6.83 7.19
C ASN A 74 11.52 8.00 7.67
N GLY A 75 10.36 7.72 8.29
CA GLY A 75 9.38 8.74 8.69
C GLY A 75 8.47 9.22 7.55
N LYS A 76 8.44 8.54 6.41
CA LYS A 76 7.52 8.85 5.30
C LYS A 76 6.11 8.36 5.66
N GLU A 77 5.17 9.29 5.78
CA GLU A 77 3.77 8.96 6.04
C GLU A 77 3.07 8.44 4.76
N ARG A 78 2.25 7.39 4.91
CA ARG A 78 1.15 7.06 3.97
C ARG A 78 -0.13 6.75 4.76
N THR A 79 -1.29 6.93 4.14
CA THR A 79 -2.53 6.35 4.69
C THR A 79 -2.55 4.86 4.34
N VAL A 80 -2.92 4.03 5.31
CA VAL A 80 -3.13 2.59 5.14
C VAL A 80 -4.54 2.20 5.53
N GLU A 81 -5.03 1.12 4.93
CA GLU A 81 -6.24 0.44 5.35
C GLU A 81 -5.91 -1.03 5.64
N PHE A 82 -6.35 -1.55 6.79
CA PHE A 82 -6.13 -2.94 7.19
C PHE A 82 -7.27 -3.45 8.08
N ASN A 83 -7.40 -4.79 8.14
CA ASN A 83 -8.40 -5.47 8.95
C ASN A 83 -7.74 -6.25 10.10
N GLY A 84 -8.16 -5.98 11.33
CA GLY A 84 -7.85 -6.79 12.50
C GLY A 84 -8.87 -7.92 12.68
N LEU A 85 -8.40 -9.14 12.96
CA LEU A 85 -9.25 -10.31 13.28
C LEU A 85 -10.18 -10.05 14.49
N SER A 86 -9.78 -9.14 15.37
CA SER A 86 -10.60 -8.54 16.42
C SER A 86 -10.20 -7.07 16.57
N VAL A 87 -10.95 -6.34 17.40
CA VAL A 87 -10.53 -4.99 17.85
C VAL A 87 -9.16 -5.08 18.54
N LEU A 88 -8.19 -4.32 18.03
CA LEU A 88 -6.84 -4.18 18.59
C LEU A 88 -6.85 -3.37 19.90
N LYS A 89 -5.83 -3.56 20.74
CA LYS A 89 -5.62 -2.77 21.96
C LYS A 89 -5.19 -1.34 21.58
N GLU A 90 -5.91 -0.33 22.07
CA GLU A 90 -5.57 1.08 21.82
C GLU A 90 -4.19 1.48 22.41
N ASN A 91 -3.50 2.41 21.76
CA ASN A 91 -2.21 2.98 22.18
C ASN A 91 -1.00 2.01 22.20
N HIS A 92 -1.09 0.85 21.55
CA HIS A 92 0.07 0.03 21.17
C HIS A 92 0.67 0.44 19.82
N LEU A 93 1.91 0.02 19.55
CA LEU A 93 2.55 0.09 18.23
C LEU A 93 2.45 -1.28 17.56
N GLU A 94 1.88 -1.31 16.37
CA GLU A 94 1.79 -2.51 15.53
C GLU A 94 2.44 -2.23 14.17
N TRP A 95 2.84 -3.29 13.48
CA TRP A 95 3.60 -3.23 12.23
C TRP A 95 2.83 -3.94 11.13
N GLN A 96 2.83 -3.38 9.92
CA GLN A 96 2.10 -3.90 8.77
C GLN A 96 3.05 -4.03 7.58
N GLN A 97 3.03 -5.20 6.92
CA GLN A 97 3.79 -5.50 5.70
C GLN A 97 2.92 -5.27 4.46
N PHE A 98 3.51 -4.68 3.42
CA PHE A 98 2.86 -4.37 2.14
C PHE A 98 3.62 -5.02 0.97
#